data_AF-A0A1Y1V3L2-F1
#
_entry.id   AF-A0A1Y1V3L2-F1
#
_cell.length_a   1.000
_cell.length_b   1.000
_cell.length_c   1.000
_cell.angle_alpha   90.00
_cell.angle_beta   90.00
_cell.angle_gamma   90.00
#
_symmetry.space_group_name_H-M   'P 1'
#
loop_
_entity.id
_entity.type
_entity.pdbx_description
1 polymer ?
#
loop_
_entity_poly.entity_id
_entity_poly.type
_entity_poly.pdbx_seq_one_letter_code
_entity_poly.pdbx_strand_id
1 'polypeptide(L)'
;GFFIRCRDTFLFVNILQFALVTLMYWNIGKGKYWKILFYGSVAGCIASILESGTVAFICRESTKGKTYSNVFTFFVAEFFWICNEYSIPLLNLVKMKAFTNGKASKIVNHTVLTIFPLFAICRFWIGYVRSKFSVIKMDDIDNTHGVTFALMAIADLVCTISIIYYVRKHNKQELIKTSNITHYIERSSYAILVCVDAVSIILAVLCFIPTYFSSVPKSIPLPLHCIKCAFLLILATDALLFKYEANTSSVQSSESYKYKNSYDTYNYNKSRNNFSMETSNHS
;
A
#
# COMPACT_ATOMS: atom_id res chain seq x y z
N GLY A 1 -25.95 -18.10 -2.36
CA GLY A 1 -25.03 -18.97 -1.59
C GLY A 1 -23.65 -18.35 -1.46
N PHE A 2 -22.82 -18.42 -2.51
CA PHE A 2 -21.41 -18.00 -2.48
C PHE A 2 -21.18 -16.55 -2.02
N PHE A 3 -21.86 -15.58 -2.62
CA PHE A 3 -21.69 -14.16 -2.28
C PHE A 3 -22.03 -13.83 -0.81
N ILE A 4 -23.06 -14.44 -0.24
CA ILE A 4 -23.45 -14.17 1.15
C ILE A 4 -22.34 -14.62 2.11
N ARG A 5 -21.68 -15.75 1.85
CA ARG A 5 -20.54 -16.21 2.65
C ARG A 5 -19.35 -15.26 2.58
N CYS A 6 -19.08 -14.64 1.42
CA CYS A 6 -18.05 -13.61 1.29
C CYS A 6 -18.33 -12.38 2.17
N ARG A 7 -19.60 -12.08 2.47
CA ARG A 7 -19.95 -10.98 3.37
C ARG A 7 -19.52 -11.27 4.81
N ASP A 8 -19.72 -12.51 5.26
CA ASP A 8 -19.34 -12.91 6.62
C ASP A 8 -17.81 -13.00 6.77
N THR A 9 -17.08 -13.16 5.65
CA THR A 9 -15.61 -13.13 5.60
C THR A 9 -15.00 -11.76 5.89
N PHE A 10 -15.74 -10.63 5.73
CA PHE A 10 -15.18 -9.27 5.91
C PHE A 10 -14.59 -9.02 7.30
N LEU A 11 -15.32 -9.42 8.36
CA LEU A 11 -14.86 -9.25 9.73
C LEU A 11 -13.61 -10.08 9.99
N PHE A 12 -13.63 -11.33 9.55
CA PHE A 12 -12.51 -12.24 9.73
C PHE A 12 -11.23 -11.74 9.03
N VAL A 13 -11.35 -11.26 7.78
CA VAL A 13 -10.21 -10.73 7.02
C VAL A 13 -9.59 -9.51 7.70
N ASN A 14 -10.39 -8.58 8.22
CA ASN A 14 -9.87 -7.40 8.91
C ASN A 14 -9.19 -7.75 10.25
N ILE A 15 -9.73 -8.73 11.00
CA ILE A 15 -9.11 -9.23 12.23
C ILE A 15 -7.77 -9.91 11.90
N LEU A 16 -7.75 -10.78 10.89
CA LEU A 16 -6.54 -11.48 10.45
C LEU A 16 -5.48 -10.49 9.95
N GLN A 17 -5.89 -9.50 9.15
CA GLN A 17 -5.04 -8.41 8.67
C GLN A 17 -4.42 -7.65 9.84
N PHE A 18 -5.22 -7.27 10.84
CA PHE A 18 -4.71 -6.60 12.04
C PHE A 18 -3.70 -7.47 12.79
N ALA A 19 -3.99 -8.74 13.04
CA ALA A 19 -3.09 -9.64 13.76
C ALA A 19 -1.74 -9.80 13.04
N LEU A 20 -1.76 -10.07 11.74
CA LEU A 20 -0.55 -10.29 10.94
C LEU A 20 0.26 -9.00 10.76
N VAL A 21 -0.39 -7.88 10.41
CA VAL A 21 0.31 -6.59 10.26
C VAL A 21 0.93 -6.13 11.58
N THR A 22 0.25 -6.37 12.71
CA THR A 22 0.79 -6.08 14.05
C THR A 22 2.02 -6.92 14.36
N LEU A 23 1.98 -8.23 14.07
CA LEU A 23 3.13 -9.12 14.22
C LEU A 23 4.31 -8.65 13.35
N MET A 24 4.06 -8.29 12.09
CA MET A 24 5.10 -7.76 11.20
C MET A 24 5.66 -6.44 11.72
N TYR A 25 4.80 -5.53 12.21
CA TYR A 25 5.19 -4.23 12.75
C TYR A 25 6.16 -4.36 13.95
N TRP A 26 5.90 -5.30 14.86
CA TRP A 26 6.78 -5.54 16.01
C TRP A 26 8.13 -6.15 15.63
N ASN A 27 8.15 -7.09 14.68
CA ASN A 27 9.38 -7.80 14.30
C ASN A 27 10.29 -7.00 13.34
N ILE A 28 9.71 -6.25 12.42
CA ILE A 28 10.45 -5.63 11.31
C ILE A 28 10.87 -4.19 11.62
N GLY A 29 10.12 -3.45 12.44
CA GLY A 29 10.52 -2.13 12.93
C GLY A 29 9.65 -0.94 12.50
N LYS A 30 9.89 0.21 13.13
CA LYS A 30 8.97 1.36 13.24
C LYS A 30 9.09 2.39 12.10
N GLY A 31 9.33 1.95 10.86
CA GLY A 31 9.43 2.84 9.70
C GLY A 31 8.10 3.57 9.39
N LYS A 32 8.16 4.70 8.68
CA LYS A 32 6.95 5.47 8.32
C LYS A 32 5.93 4.62 7.55
N TYR A 33 6.39 3.77 6.64
CA TYR A 33 5.56 2.84 5.87
C TYR A 33 4.84 1.83 6.80
N TRP A 34 5.60 1.18 7.70
CA TRP A 34 5.07 0.24 8.68
C TRP A 34 4.07 0.87 9.65
N LYS A 35 4.29 2.12 10.06
CA LYS A 35 3.32 2.87 10.89
C LYS A 35 1.99 3.07 10.17
N ILE A 36 2.00 3.45 8.90
CA ILE A 36 0.76 3.65 8.12
C ILE A 36 0.03 2.31 7.97
N LEU A 37 0.73 1.23 7.63
CA LEU A 37 0.14 -0.13 7.58
C LEU A 37 -0.53 -0.50 8.91
N PHE A 38 0.17 -0.31 10.02
CA PHE A 38 -0.34 -0.64 11.35
C PHE A 38 -1.59 0.16 11.69
N TYR A 39 -1.55 1.50 11.58
CA TYR A 39 -2.72 2.34 11.88
C TYR A 39 -3.90 2.08 10.94
N GLY A 40 -3.63 1.82 9.65
CA GLY A 40 -4.66 1.40 8.69
C GLY A 40 -5.32 0.09 9.12
N SER A 41 -4.53 -0.92 9.49
CA SER A 41 -5.05 -2.22 9.94
C SER A 41 -5.85 -2.13 11.25
N VAL A 42 -5.42 -1.30 12.20
CA VAL A 42 -6.16 -1.02 13.44
C VAL A 42 -7.50 -0.36 13.13
N ALA A 43 -7.50 0.67 12.28
CA ALA A 43 -8.72 1.35 11.86
C ALA A 43 -9.67 0.38 11.15
N GLY A 44 -9.19 -0.45 10.23
CA GLY A 44 -10.00 -1.46 9.55
C GLY A 44 -10.63 -2.48 10.50
N CYS A 45 -9.88 -2.93 11.52
CA CYS A 45 -10.40 -3.82 12.56
C CYS A 45 -11.52 -3.16 13.37
N ILE A 46 -11.32 -1.92 13.85
CA ILE A 46 -12.33 -1.17 14.60
C ILE A 46 -13.57 -0.92 13.75
N ALA A 47 -13.39 -0.46 12.51
CA ALA A 47 -14.50 -0.23 11.56
C ALA A 47 -15.34 -1.49 11.38
N SER A 48 -14.68 -2.62 11.15
CA SER A 48 -15.36 -3.89 10.90
C SER A 48 -16.09 -4.42 12.12
N ILE A 49 -15.55 -4.25 13.33
CA ILE A 49 -16.22 -4.62 14.59
C ILE A 49 -17.44 -3.73 14.82
N LEU A 50 -17.30 -2.41 14.64
CA LEU A 50 -18.42 -1.47 14.79
C LEU A 50 -19.55 -1.78 13.81
N GLU A 51 -19.22 -1.97 12.53
CA GLU A 51 -20.20 -2.27 11.50
C GLU A 51 -20.86 -3.64 11.73
N SER A 52 -20.08 -4.69 11.95
CA SER A 52 -20.61 -6.05 12.15
C SER A 52 -21.41 -6.16 13.44
N GLY A 53 -20.95 -5.52 14.52
CA GLY A 53 -21.64 -5.43 15.80
C GLY A 53 -22.97 -4.68 15.69
N THR A 54 -22.99 -3.58 14.95
CA THR A 54 -24.22 -2.81 14.68
C THR A 54 -25.22 -3.63 13.88
N VAL A 55 -24.76 -4.32 12.83
CA VAL A 55 -25.63 -5.21 12.04
C VAL A 55 -26.17 -6.35 12.90
N ALA A 56 -25.33 -6.98 13.74
CA ALA A 56 -25.77 -8.03 14.65
C ALA A 56 -26.79 -7.54 15.68
N PHE A 57 -26.64 -6.31 16.17
CA PHE A 57 -27.59 -5.68 17.09
C PHE A 57 -28.97 -5.43 16.45
N ILE A 58 -28.98 -4.87 15.24
CA ILE A 58 -30.23 -4.55 14.51
C ILE A 58 -30.94 -5.84 14.06
N CYS A 59 -30.19 -6.82 13.55
CA CYS A 59 -30.74 -8.07 13.00
C CYS A 59 -31.15 -9.11 14.07
N ARG A 60 -31.11 -8.77 15.36
CA ARG A 60 -31.51 -9.68 16.43
C ARG A 60 -33.03 -9.92 16.41
N GLU A 61 -33.45 -11.15 16.70
CA GLU A 61 -34.86 -11.55 16.62
C GLU A 61 -35.76 -10.76 17.61
N SER A 62 -35.22 -10.37 18.76
CA SER A 62 -35.89 -9.50 19.75
C SER A 62 -36.23 -8.09 19.24
N THR A 63 -35.70 -7.73 18.07
CA THR A 63 -35.77 -6.40 17.47
C THR A 63 -36.54 -6.39 16.16
N LYS A 64 -37.04 -7.57 15.74
CA LYS A 64 -37.84 -7.75 14.54
C LYS A 64 -39.11 -6.89 14.63
N GLY A 65 -39.27 -5.93 13.71
CA GLY A 65 -40.41 -5.00 13.65
C GLY A 65 -40.20 -3.66 14.35
N LYS A 66 -39.05 -3.41 15.01
CA LYS A 66 -38.70 -2.10 15.54
C LYS A 66 -37.93 -1.30 14.51
N THR A 67 -38.42 -0.11 14.16
CA THR A 67 -37.69 0.83 13.30
C THR A 67 -36.71 1.64 14.15
N TYR A 68 -35.44 1.53 13.83
CA TYR A 68 -34.41 2.42 14.39
C TYR A 68 -34.26 3.59 13.44
N SER A 69 -34.62 4.80 13.89
CA SER A 69 -34.53 6.00 13.04
C SER A 69 -33.12 6.61 13.00
N ASN A 70 -32.24 6.26 13.94
CA ASN A 70 -30.87 6.77 13.98
C ASN A 70 -29.91 5.74 14.58
N VAL A 71 -28.92 5.31 13.79
CA VAL A 71 -27.86 4.40 14.21
C VAL A 71 -26.49 5.05 14.01
N PHE A 72 -26.07 5.81 15.02
CA PHE A 72 -24.84 6.62 14.98
C PHE A 72 -23.56 5.78 14.81
N THR A 73 -23.59 4.50 15.18
CA THR A 73 -22.43 3.60 15.06
C THR A 73 -21.98 3.40 13.61
N PHE A 74 -22.89 3.46 12.62
CA PHE A 74 -22.51 3.41 11.21
C PHE A 74 -21.70 4.65 10.80
N PHE A 75 -22.03 5.83 11.31
CA PHE A 75 -21.29 7.05 11.04
C PHE A 75 -19.87 6.99 11.61
N VAL A 76 -19.73 6.50 12.84
CA VAL A 76 -18.42 6.29 13.48
C VAL A 76 -17.59 5.25 12.72
N ALA A 77 -18.22 4.16 12.25
CA ALA A 77 -17.53 3.15 11.44
C ALA A 77 -16.95 3.73 10.15
N GLU A 78 -17.64 4.65 9.47
CA GLU A 78 -17.12 5.28 8.25
C GLU A 78 -15.87 6.13 8.49
N PHE A 79 -15.73 6.77 9.65
CA PHE A 79 -14.49 7.47 9.99
C PHE A 79 -13.29 6.53 10.00
N PHE A 80 -13.45 5.34 10.61
CA PHE A 80 -12.40 4.32 10.61
C PHE A 80 -12.19 3.70 9.22
N TRP A 81 -13.24 3.55 8.41
CA TRP A 81 -13.11 3.11 7.02
C TRP A 81 -12.32 4.11 6.17
N ILE A 82 -12.49 5.43 6.37
CA ILE A 82 -11.68 6.46 5.71
C ILE A 82 -10.20 6.25 6.02
N CYS A 83 -9.86 6.09 7.31
CA CYS A 83 -8.47 5.85 7.72
C CYS A 83 -7.90 4.55 7.14
N ASN A 84 -8.68 3.47 7.13
CA ASN A 84 -8.25 2.17 6.62
C ASN A 84 -8.03 2.21 5.09
N GLU A 85 -9.03 2.62 4.33
CA GLU A 85 -8.98 2.55 2.87
C GLU A 85 -8.03 3.57 2.27
N TYR A 86 -8.02 4.80 2.78
CA TYR A 86 -7.14 5.84 2.26
C TYR A 86 -5.66 5.63 2.65
N SER A 87 -5.37 4.71 3.57
CA SER A 87 -4.00 4.30 3.86
C SER A 87 -3.31 3.69 2.64
N ILE A 88 -4.05 3.08 1.70
CA ILE A 88 -3.47 2.45 0.50
C ILE A 88 -2.82 3.49 -0.44
N PRO A 89 -3.55 4.54 -0.92
CA PRO A 89 -2.94 5.64 -1.67
C PRO A 89 -1.77 6.31 -0.93
N LEU A 90 -1.86 6.46 0.40
CA LEU A 90 -0.77 7.02 1.20
C LEU A 90 0.48 6.12 1.24
N LEU A 91 0.31 4.80 1.29
CA LEU A 91 1.41 3.84 1.22
C LEU A 91 2.08 3.88 -0.16
N ASN A 92 1.28 3.91 -1.23
CA ASN A 92 1.75 4.06 -2.60
C ASN A 92 2.52 5.38 -2.78
N LEU A 93 2.03 6.47 -2.19
CA LEU A 93 2.72 7.76 -2.18
C LEU A 93 4.06 7.72 -1.40
N VAL A 94 4.14 7.00 -0.28
CA VAL A 94 5.39 6.82 0.46
C VAL A 94 6.39 5.99 -0.33
N LYS A 95 5.95 4.90 -1.00
CA LYS A 95 6.80 4.13 -1.92
C LYS A 95 7.34 5.03 -3.04
N MET A 96 6.49 5.82 -3.68
CA MET A 96 6.88 6.75 -4.74
C MET A 96 7.90 7.80 -4.29
N LYS A 97 7.77 8.33 -3.06
CA LYS A 97 8.75 9.27 -2.47
C LYS A 97 10.12 8.65 -2.24
N ALA A 98 10.22 7.32 -2.07
CA ALA A 98 11.52 6.66 -1.92
C ALA A 98 12.34 6.70 -3.22
N PHE A 99 11.69 6.69 -4.38
CA PHE A 99 12.34 6.70 -5.70
C PHE A 99 12.46 8.11 -6.32
N THR A 100 11.75 9.09 -5.78
CA THR A 100 11.60 10.40 -6.42
C THR A 100 11.85 11.53 -5.44
N ASN A 101 12.89 12.31 -5.73
CA ASN A 101 13.18 13.55 -5.03
C ASN A 101 12.94 14.74 -5.97
N GLY A 102 12.29 15.79 -5.47
CA GLY A 102 12.13 17.06 -6.19
C GLY A 102 10.69 17.45 -6.55
N LYS A 103 10.54 18.26 -7.60
CA LYS A 103 9.28 18.96 -7.95
C LYS A 103 8.14 18.00 -8.29
N ALA A 104 8.40 16.93 -9.03
CA ALA A 104 7.35 16.01 -9.45
C ALA A 104 6.74 15.19 -8.31
N SER A 105 7.56 14.79 -7.33
CA SER A 105 7.07 14.14 -6.10
C SER A 105 6.11 15.06 -5.33
N LYS A 106 6.39 16.38 -5.33
CA LYS A 106 5.48 17.38 -4.74
C LYS A 106 4.15 17.48 -5.50
N ILE A 107 4.19 17.43 -6.84
CA ILE A 107 2.97 17.45 -7.68
C ILE A 107 2.10 16.23 -7.37
N VAL A 108 2.66 15.03 -7.44
CA VAL A 108 1.93 13.78 -7.15
C VAL A 108 1.37 13.78 -5.72
N ASN A 109 2.18 14.22 -4.75
CA ASN A 109 1.73 14.37 -3.36
C ASN A 109 0.56 15.35 -3.22
N HIS A 110 0.60 16.48 -3.93
CA HIS A 110 -0.50 17.44 -3.91
C HIS A 110 -1.76 16.85 -4.57
N THR A 111 -1.62 16.18 -5.72
CA THR A 111 -2.75 15.52 -6.40
C THR A 111 -3.44 14.50 -5.50
N VAL A 112 -2.69 13.60 -4.87
CA VAL A 112 -3.25 12.60 -3.94
C VAL A 112 -3.94 13.31 -2.78
N LEU A 113 -3.27 14.26 -2.12
CA LEU A 113 -3.84 14.99 -0.98
C LEU A 113 -5.12 15.77 -1.35
N THR A 114 -5.23 16.27 -2.57
CA THR A 114 -6.43 16.96 -3.08
C THR A 114 -7.60 16.00 -3.35
N ILE A 115 -7.33 14.73 -3.69
CA ILE A 115 -8.37 13.71 -3.86
C ILE A 115 -8.93 13.26 -2.50
N PHE A 116 -8.14 13.33 -1.42
CA PHE A 116 -8.57 12.95 -0.07
C PHE A 116 -9.88 13.59 0.42
N PRO A 117 -10.05 14.94 0.39
CA PRO A 117 -11.29 15.56 0.86
C PRO A 117 -12.51 15.12 0.06
N LEU A 118 -12.39 14.94 -1.26
CA LEU A 118 -13.48 14.43 -2.09
C LEU A 118 -13.88 13.01 -1.67
N PHE A 119 -12.90 12.14 -1.47
CA PHE A 119 -13.11 10.78 -0.96
C PHE A 119 -13.78 10.78 0.43
N ALA A 120 -13.29 11.61 1.35
CA ALA A 120 -13.82 11.70 2.71
C ALA A 120 -15.27 12.21 2.74
N ILE A 121 -15.61 13.21 1.91
CA ILE A 121 -16.99 13.72 1.79
C ILE A 121 -17.94 12.63 1.31
N CYS A 122 -17.58 11.87 0.26
CA CYS A 122 -18.39 10.75 -0.22
C CYS A 122 -18.61 9.69 0.88
N ARG A 123 -17.56 9.39 1.66
CA ARG A 123 -17.62 8.45 2.79
C ARG A 123 -18.51 8.92 3.93
N PHE A 124 -18.39 10.18 4.32
CA PHE A 124 -19.27 10.76 5.34
C PHE A 124 -20.72 10.82 4.87
N TRP A 125 -20.97 11.08 3.58
CA TRP A 125 -22.31 11.00 3.00
C TRP A 125 -22.90 9.59 3.11
N ILE A 126 -22.13 8.55 2.77
CA ILE A 126 -22.53 7.15 2.97
C ILE A 126 -22.90 6.91 4.44
N GLY A 127 -22.04 7.34 5.37
CA GLY A 127 -22.28 7.19 6.81
C GLY A 127 -23.54 7.91 7.30
N TYR A 128 -23.80 9.12 6.78
CA TYR A 128 -25.00 9.89 7.09
C TYR A 128 -26.27 9.16 6.62
N VAL A 129 -26.30 8.70 5.37
CA VAL A 129 -27.44 7.98 4.81
C VAL A 129 -27.67 6.66 5.56
N ARG A 130 -26.61 5.89 5.83
CA ARG A 130 -26.68 4.65 6.62
C ARG A 130 -27.19 4.88 8.04
N SER A 131 -26.75 5.95 8.69
CA SER A 131 -27.19 6.32 10.05
C SER A 131 -28.65 6.75 10.09
N LYS A 132 -29.13 7.51 9.08
CA LYS A 132 -30.49 8.07 9.04
C LYS A 132 -31.56 7.04 8.66
N PHE A 133 -31.24 6.13 7.75
CA PHE A 133 -32.21 5.15 7.27
C PHE A 133 -32.02 3.76 7.90
N SER A 134 -30.95 3.54 8.67
CA SER A 134 -30.61 2.25 9.29
C SER A 134 -30.56 1.09 8.29
N VAL A 135 -30.27 1.39 7.02
CA VAL A 135 -30.16 0.42 5.93
C VAL A 135 -28.71 0.16 5.59
N ILE A 136 -28.40 -1.10 5.28
CA ILE A 136 -27.07 -1.53 4.83
C ILE A 136 -26.91 -1.28 3.33
N LYS A 137 -28.00 -1.38 2.56
CA LYS A 137 -28.00 -1.24 1.11
C LYS A 137 -29.14 -0.35 0.66
N MET A 138 -28.80 0.62 -0.18
CA MET A 138 -29.70 1.51 -0.90
C MET A 138 -28.98 1.93 -2.18
N ASP A 139 -29.71 2.23 -3.23
CA ASP A 139 -29.12 2.49 -4.55
C ASP A 139 -28.20 3.72 -4.51
N ASP A 140 -28.55 4.74 -3.72
CA ASP A 140 -27.70 5.90 -3.46
C ASP A 140 -26.40 5.54 -2.74
N ILE A 141 -26.44 4.58 -1.81
CA ILE A 141 -25.27 4.10 -1.07
C ILE A 141 -24.34 3.33 -2.02
N ASP A 142 -24.88 2.42 -2.82
CA ASP A 142 -24.12 1.60 -3.77
C ASP A 142 -23.45 2.48 -4.84
N ASN A 143 -24.16 3.47 -5.37
CA ASN A 143 -23.62 4.45 -6.33
C ASN A 143 -22.52 5.32 -5.69
N THR A 144 -22.72 5.79 -4.46
CA THR A 144 -21.71 6.60 -3.76
C THR A 144 -20.47 5.77 -3.41
N HIS A 145 -20.61 4.48 -3.08
CA HIS A 145 -19.49 3.56 -2.93
C HIS A 145 -18.72 3.41 -4.25
N GLY A 146 -19.41 3.30 -5.38
CA GLY A 146 -18.79 3.29 -6.71
C GLY A 146 -17.93 4.54 -6.97
N VAL A 147 -18.46 5.73 -6.70
CA VAL A 147 -17.71 7.00 -6.80
C VAL A 147 -16.49 7.00 -5.88
N THR A 148 -16.67 6.55 -4.65
CA THR A 148 -15.59 6.46 -3.64
C THR A 148 -14.47 5.54 -4.11
N PHE A 149 -14.81 4.39 -4.70
CA PHE A 149 -13.84 3.46 -5.26
C PHE A 149 -13.15 3.99 -6.51
N ALA A 150 -13.87 4.73 -7.36
CA ALA A 150 -13.29 5.41 -8.51
C ALA A 150 -12.26 6.47 -8.10
N LEU A 151 -12.57 7.31 -7.10
CA LEU A 151 -11.63 8.31 -6.58
C LEU A 151 -10.34 7.68 -6.05
N MET A 152 -10.44 6.57 -5.32
CA MET A 152 -9.26 5.85 -4.86
C MET A 152 -8.49 5.20 -6.00
N ALA A 153 -9.18 4.56 -6.96
CA ALA A 153 -8.54 3.97 -8.12
C ALA A 153 -7.76 5.01 -8.94
N ILE A 154 -8.27 6.24 -9.06
CA ILE A 154 -7.55 7.36 -9.68
C ILE A 154 -6.31 7.75 -8.87
N ALA A 155 -6.42 7.87 -7.55
CA ALA A 155 -5.29 8.21 -6.69
C ALA A 155 -4.17 7.15 -6.75
N ASP A 156 -4.55 5.88 -6.72
CA ASP A 156 -3.63 4.75 -6.85
C ASP A 156 -2.98 4.70 -8.24
N LEU A 157 -3.78 4.81 -9.31
CA LEU A 157 -3.26 4.82 -10.68
C LEU A 157 -2.24 5.95 -10.93
N VAL A 158 -2.50 7.15 -10.40
CA VAL A 158 -1.55 8.28 -10.48
C VAL A 158 -0.23 7.94 -9.77
N CYS A 159 -0.29 7.30 -8.59
CA CYS A 159 0.90 6.85 -7.89
C CYS A 159 1.65 5.77 -8.69
N THR A 160 0.94 4.80 -9.24
CA THR A 160 1.50 3.66 -9.98
C THR A 160 2.17 4.08 -11.27
N ILE A 161 1.51 4.92 -12.08
CA ILE A 161 2.10 5.49 -13.29
C ILE A 161 3.38 6.27 -12.93
N SER A 162 3.34 7.04 -11.84
CA SER A 162 4.51 7.78 -11.37
C SER A 162 5.65 6.85 -10.98
N ILE A 163 5.39 5.82 -10.16
CA ILE A 163 6.41 4.84 -9.74
C ILE A 163 7.03 4.17 -10.97
N ILE A 164 6.21 3.64 -11.88
CA ILE A 164 6.70 2.96 -13.09
C ILE A 164 7.54 3.91 -13.96
N TYR A 165 7.10 5.15 -14.14
CA TYR A 165 7.83 6.14 -14.92
C TYR A 165 9.21 6.43 -14.31
N TYR A 166 9.27 6.70 -13.00
CA TYR A 166 10.52 7.06 -12.33
C TYR A 166 11.49 5.91 -12.19
N VAL A 167 10.98 4.71 -11.90
CA VAL A 167 11.79 3.49 -11.87
C VAL A 167 12.38 3.24 -13.26
N ARG A 168 11.59 3.32 -14.34
CA ARG A 168 12.14 3.16 -15.71
C ARG A 168 13.21 4.19 -16.02
N LYS A 169 13.05 5.43 -15.55
CA LYS A 169 14.05 6.48 -15.73
C LYS A 169 15.33 6.20 -14.93
N HIS A 170 15.19 5.77 -13.68
CA HIS A 170 16.32 5.42 -12.80
C HIS A 170 17.05 4.17 -13.28
N ASN A 171 16.34 3.11 -13.67
CA ASN A 171 16.93 1.88 -14.19
C ASN A 171 17.66 2.11 -15.51
N LYS A 172 17.23 3.06 -16.35
CA LYS A 172 18.01 3.48 -17.54
C LYS A 172 19.34 4.17 -17.17
N GLN A 173 19.43 4.80 -16.01
CA GLN A 173 20.65 5.45 -15.52
C GLN A 173 21.58 4.43 -14.84
N GLU A 174 21.03 3.45 -14.11
CA GLU A 174 21.76 2.39 -13.42
C GLU A 174 22.12 1.17 -14.29
N LEU A 175 21.45 0.94 -15.44
CA LEU A 175 21.84 -0.10 -16.42
C LEU A 175 23.28 0.07 -16.94
N ILE A 176 23.86 1.26 -16.75
CA ILE A 176 25.25 1.58 -17.08
C ILE A 176 26.22 1.03 -15.99
N LYS A 177 25.75 0.55 -14.82
CA LYS A 177 26.58 0.27 -13.63
C LYS A 177 26.39 -1.07 -12.87
N THR A 178 25.77 -2.09 -13.46
CA THR A 178 25.80 -3.54 -13.06
C THR A 178 24.74 -4.13 -12.09
N SER A 179 24.58 -5.46 -12.27
CA SER A 179 23.98 -6.55 -11.47
C SER A 179 22.51 -6.97 -11.74
N ASN A 180 22.36 -8.23 -12.19
CA ASN A 180 21.14 -8.85 -12.75
C ASN A 180 20.12 -9.36 -11.71
N ILE A 181 20.46 -9.40 -10.42
CA ILE A 181 19.60 -10.03 -9.38
C ILE A 181 18.61 -9.01 -8.82
N THR A 182 19.04 -7.77 -8.56
CA THR A 182 18.19 -6.66 -8.10
C THR A 182 17.01 -6.39 -9.05
N HIS A 183 17.21 -6.62 -10.35
CA HIS A 183 16.23 -6.36 -11.40
C HIS A 183 15.03 -7.32 -11.41
N TYR A 184 15.17 -8.57 -10.93
CA TYR A 184 14.07 -9.54 -10.93
C TYR A 184 13.06 -9.28 -9.81
N ILE A 185 13.55 -8.78 -8.67
CA ILE A 185 12.78 -8.59 -7.43
C ILE A 185 12.00 -7.29 -7.46
N GLU A 186 12.62 -6.22 -7.96
CA GLU A 186 11.92 -4.96 -8.25
C GLU A 186 10.68 -5.21 -9.12
N ARG A 187 10.80 -6.10 -10.12
CA ARG A 187 9.70 -6.48 -11.02
C ARG A 187 8.53 -7.15 -10.31
N SER A 188 8.77 -7.95 -9.27
CA SER A 188 7.71 -8.66 -8.51
C SER A 188 6.88 -7.69 -7.68
N SER A 189 7.52 -6.74 -6.99
CA SER A 189 6.81 -5.73 -6.18
C SER A 189 5.95 -4.80 -7.05
N TYR A 190 6.41 -4.46 -8.27
CA TYR A 190 5.59 -3.70 -9.21
C TYR A 190 4.39 -4.48 -9.74
N ALA A 191 4.53 -5.79 -9.95
CA ALA A 191 3.42 -6.63 -10.38
C ALA A 191 2.30 -6.66 -9.32
N ILE A 192 2.65 -6.72 -8.03
CA ILE A 192 1.68 -6.64 -6.93
C ILE A 192 0.97 -5.28 -6.92
N LEU A 193 1.72 -4.20 -7.07
CA LEU A 193 1.18 -2.84 -7.08
C LEU A 193 0.21 -2.63 -8.26
N VAL A 194 0.60 -3.04 -9.48
CA VAL A 194 -0.28 -3.02 -10.66
C VAL A 194 -1.52 -3.91 -10.48
N CYS A 195 -1.37 -5.07 -9.83
CA CYS A 195 -2.48 -5.98 -9.56
C CYS A 195 -3.52 -5.36 -8.61
N VAL A 196 -3.06 -4.74 -7.50
CA VAL A 196 -3.92 -4.04 -6.53
C VAL A 196 -4.71 -2.91 -7.20
N ASP A 197 -4.05 -2.13 -8.07
CA ASP A 197 -4.69 -1.06 -8.85
C ASP A 197 -5.71 -1.61 -9.85
N ALA A 198 -5.37 -2.66 -10.59
CA ALA A 198 -6.26 -3.30 -11.55
C ALA A 198 -7.54 -3.80 -10.87
N VAL A 199 -7.41 -4.46 -9.71
CA VAL A 199 -8.57 -4.91 -8.91
C VAL A 199 -9.41 -3.71 -8.47
N SER A 200 -8.79 -2.59 -8.07
CA SER A 200 -9.50 -1.37 -7.66
C SER A 200 -10.30 -0.73 -8.81
N ILE A 201 -9.72 -0.67 -10.01
CA ILE A 201 -10.37 -0.17 -11.22
C ILE A 201 -11.55 -1.09 -11.61
N ILE A 202 -11.32 -2.40 -11.64
CA ILE A 202 -12.38 -3.37 -11.95
C ILE A 202 -13.52 -3.26 -10.93
N LEU A 203 -13.19 -3.17 -9.64
CA LEU A 203 -14.19 -3.01 -8.57
C LEU A 203 -15.02 -1.73 -8.77
N ALA A 204 -14.40 -0.60 -9.11
CA ALA A 204 -15.11 0.65 -9.39
C ALA A 204 -16.09 0.49 -10.56
N VAL A 205 -15.66 -0.15 -11.65
CA VAL A 205 -16.54 -0.44 -12.80
C VAL A 205 -17.69 -1.37 -12.41
N LEU A 206 -17.40 -2.47 -11.69
CA LEU A 206 -18.42 -3.43 -11.27
C LEU A 206 -19.46 -2.82 -10.32
N CYS A 207 -19.14 -1.77 -9.57
CA CYS A 207 -20.12 -1.06 -8.75
C CYS A 207 -21.16 -0.28 -9.58
N PHE A 208 -20.80 0.18 -10.78
CA PHE A 208 -21.75 0.90 -11.65
C PHE A 208 -22.59 -0.02 -12.54
N ILE A 209 -22.10 -1.23 -12.87
CA ILE A 209 -22.82 -2.14 -13.78
C ILE A 209 -24.26 -2.44 -13.33
N PRO A 210 -24.56 -2.78 -12.06
CA PRO A 210 -25.94 -3.06 -11.63
C PRO A 210 -26.89 -1.86 -11.78
N THR A 211 -26.36 -0.63 -11.79
CA THR A 211 -27.14 0.60 -11.98
C THR A 211 -27.57 0.77 -13.43
N TYR A 212 -26.74 0.34 -14.39
CA TYR A 212 -27.04 0.43 -15.83
C TYR A 212 -27.73 -0.82 -16.39
N PHE A 213 -27.51 -1.98 -15.76
CA PHE A 213 -28.05 -3.27 -16.20
C PHE A 213 -28.84 -3.92 -15.06
N SER A 214 -30.17 -3.75 -15.09
CA SER A 214 -31.09 -4.30 -14.08
C SER A 214 -31.07 -5.83 -13.96
N SER A 215 -30.61 -6.53 -15.00
CA SER A 215 -30.44 -8.00 -15.00
C SER A 215 -29.24 -8.48 -14.18
N VAL A 216 -28.39 -7.56 -13.70
CA VAL A 216 -27.14 -7.90 -13.03
C VAL A 216 -27.31 -7.82 -11.50
N PRO A 217 -27.00 -8.89 -10.75
CA PRO A 217 -27.17 -8.88 -9.30
C PRO A 217 -26.21 -7.91 -8.61
N LYS A 218 -26.74 -7.11 -7.67
CA LYS A 218 -25.98 -6.17 -6.81
C LYS A 218 -24.94 -6.84 -5.88
N SER A 219 -24.81 -8.17 -5.93
CA SER A 219 -23.81 -8.94 -5.18
C SER A 219 -22.51 -9.19 -5.96
N ILE A 220 -22.46 -8.88 -7.26
CA ILE A 220 -21.25 -9.09 -8.09
C ILE A 220 -19.99 -8.38 -7.57
N PRO A 221 -20.01 -7.14 -7.07
CA PRO A 221 -18.76 -6.49 -6.62
C PRO A 221 -18.21 -7.08 -5.31
N LEU A 222 -18.98 -7.93 -4.62
CA LEU A 222 -18.66 -8.39 -3.27
C LEU A 222 -17.36 -9.22 -3.15
N PRO A 223 -17.02 -10.14 -4.08
CA PRO A 223 -15.75 -10.86 -4.02
C PRO A 223 -14.54 -9.95 -4.19
N LEU A 224 -14.60 -8.99 -5.12
CA LEU A 224 -13.50 -8.02 -5.30
C LEU A 224 -13.39 -7.07 -4.12
N HIS A 225 -14.51 -6.71 -3.50
CA HIS A 225 -14.50 -5.95 -2.25
C HIS A 225 -13.80 -6.75 -1.13
N CYS A 226 -14.02 -8.07 -1.04
CA CYS A 226 -13.33 -8.93 -0.07
C CYS A 226 -11.81 -8.97 -0.30
N ILE A 227 -11.38 -9.05 -1.56
CA ILE A 227 -9.95 -8.99 -1.92
C ILE A 227 -9.37 -7.63 -1.51
N LYS A 228 -10.10 -6.55 -1.78
CA LYS A 228 -9.70 -5.19 -1.40
C LYS A 228 -9.51 -5.04 0.12
N CYS A 229 -10.34 -5.68 0.94
CA CYS A 229 -10.15 -5.66 2.39
C CYS A 229 -8.85 -6.33 2.84
N ALA A 230 -8.23 -7.18 2.02
CA ALA A 230 -6.92 -7.79 2.28
C ALA A 230 -5.74 -6.99 1.70
N PHE A 231 -5.96 -5.83 1.06
CA PHE A 231 -4.89 -5.08 0.39
C PHE A 231 -3.78 -4.60 1.33
N LEU A 232 -4.09 -4.13 2.55
CA LEU A 232 -3.02 -3.75 3.48
C LEU A 232 -2.18 -4.96 3.88
N LEU A 233 -2.79 -6.13 4.05
CA LEU A 233 -2.06 -7.38 4.32
C LEU A 233 -1.18 -7.79 3.12
N ILE A 234 -1.68 -7.69 1.89
CA ILE A 234 -0.91 -7.97 0.67
C ILE A 234 0.29 -7.02 0.58
N LEU A 235 0.08 -5.72 0.80
CA LEU A 235 1.13 -4.70 0.78
C LEU A 235 2.13 -4.84 1.93
N ALA A 236 1.70 -5.32 3.10
CA ALA A 236 2.59 -5.65 4.22
C ALA A 236 3.46 -6.87 3.91
N THR A 237 2.88 -7.90 3.28
CA THR A 237 3.59 -9.11 2.86
C THR A 237 4.62 -8.79 1.78
N ASP A 238 4.27 -7.98 0.78
CA ASP A 238 5.20 -7.47 -0.23
C ASP A 238 6.37 -6.70 0.39
N ALA A 239 6.09 -5.78 1.33
CA ALA A 239 7.14 -5.03 2.02
C ALA A 239 8.03 -5.92 2.93
N LEU A 240 7.46 -6.98 3.51
CA LEU A 240 8.20 -7.97 4.27
C LEU A 240 9.16 -8.74 3.37
N LEU A 241 8.67 -9.27 2.24
CA LEU A 241 9.49 -10.01 1.27
C LEU A 241 10.66 -9.15 0.78
N PHE A 242 10.38 -7.90 0.40
CA PHE A 242 11.43 -6.96 -0.03
C PHE A 242 12.51 -6.75 1.04
N LYS A 243 12.11 -6.64 2.32
CA LYS A 243 13.07 -6.40 3.40
C LYS A 243 13.93 -7.63 3.71
N TYR A 244 13.33 -8.82 3.77
CA TYR A 244 14.09 -10.06 4.00
C TYR A 244 15.14 -10.26 2.92
N GLU A 245 14.79 -9.97 1.68
CA GLU A 245 15.68 -10.13 0.54
C GLU A 245 16.80 -9.09 0.48
N ALA A 246 16.52 -7.84 0.87
CA ALA A 246 17.56 -6.82 1.04
C ALA A 246 18.61 -7.26 2.09
N ASN A 247 18.16 -7.89 3.17
CA ASN A 247 19.05 -8.42 4.20
C ASN A 247 19.88 -9.61 3.70
N THR A 248 19.29 -10.59 3.01
CA THR A 248 20.05 -11.75 2.48
C THR A 248 21.07 -11.32 1.43
N SER A 249 20.72 -10.36 0.56
CA SER A 249 21.61 -9.81 -0.47
C SER A 249 22.84 -9.10 0.13
N SER A 250 22.65 -8.40 1.26
CA SER A 250 23.75 -7.73 1.98
C SER A 250 24.73 -8.71 2.63
N VAL A 251 24.24 -9.86 3.11
CA VAL A 251 25.08 -10.90 3.73
C VAL A 251 25.95 -11.60 2.69
N GLN A 252 25.39 -11.86 1.50
CA GLN A 252 26.10 -12.57 0.42
C GLN A 252 27.17 -11.70 -0.27
N SER A 253 27.04 -10.38 -0.21
CA SER A 253 28.03 -9.44 -0.76
C SER A 253 29.18 -9.11 0.20
N SER A 254 29.06 -9.45 1.50
CA SER A 254 30.14 -9.33 2.49
C SER A 254 31.12 -10.52 2.52
N GLU A 255 30.83 -11.64 1.86
CA GLU A 255 31.71 -12.83 1.85
C GLU A 255 32.74 -12.85 0.70
N SER A 256 32.79 -11.84 -0.17
CA SER A 256 33.60 -11.85 -1.40
C SER A 256 34.91 -11.05 -1.37
N TYR A 257 35.49 -10.74 -0.19
CA TYR A 257 36.80 -10.06 -0.10
C TYR A 257 37.72 -10.60 0.99
N LYS A 258 37.94 -11.92 1.01
CA LYS A 258 39.14 -12.51 1.62
C LYS A 258 39.56 -13.73 0.81
N TYR A 259 40.37 -13.53 -0.24
CA TYR A 259 41.49 -14.39 -0.65
C TYR A 259 41.95 -14.00 -2.07
N LYS A 260 42.90 -13.07 -2.15
CA LYS A 260 43.91 -13.04 -3.23
C LYS A 260 44.99 -12.01 -2.91
N ASN A 261 46.12 -12.49 -2.40
CA ASN A 261 47.47 -12.20 -2.89
C ASN A 261 48.48 -12.62 -1.83
N SER A 262 48.86 -13.89 -1.88
CA SER A 262 50.09 -14.36 -1.27
C SER A 262 50.73 -15.33 -2.24
N TYR A 263 51.35 -14.78 -3.28
CA TYR A 263 52.49 -15.39 -3.98
C TYR A 263 53.35 -14.26 -4.56
N ASP A 264 54.55 -14.17 -3.99
CA ASP A 264 55.84 -13.76 -4.57
C ASP A 264 55.96 -12.42 -5.29
N THR A 265 56.87 -11.57 -4.79
CA THR A 265 58.15 -11.30 -5.47
C THR A 265 59.11 -10.64 -4.50
N TYR A 266 60.17 -11.37 -4.13
CA TYR A 266 61.41 -10.82 -3.59
C TYR A 266 61.95 -9.77 -4.55
N ASN A 267 62.19 -8.53 -4.11
CA ASN A 267 63.09 -7.64 -4.83
C ASN A 267 63.99 -6.85 -3.88
N TYR A 268 65.12 -7.50 -3.61
CA TYR A 268 66.48 -6.98 -3.55
C TYR A 268 66.69 -5.49 -3.24
N ASN A 269 67.33 -5.27 -2.09
CA ASN A 269 68.10 -4.08 -1.73
C ASN A 269 68.98 -3.57 -2.88
N LYS A 270 68.88 -2.28 -3.22
CA LYS A 270 70.01 -1.55 -3.79
C LYS A 270 70.08 -0.13 -3.24
N SER A 271 70.89 0.01 -2.20
CA SER A 271 71.59 1.24 -1.86
C SER A 271 72.36 1.74 -3.08
N ARG A 272 72.15 3.01 -3.47
CA ARG A 272 73.22 3.85 -4.00
C ARG A 272 72.88 5.33 -3.83
N ASN A 273 73.73 5.95 -3.02
CA ASN A 273 74.02 7.37 -2.93
C ASN A 273 73.94 8.09 -4.28
N ASN A 274 73.43 9.32 -4.28
CA ASN A 274 74.07 10.43 -4.98
C ASN A 274 73.74 11.74 -4.28
N PHE A 275 74.76 12.24 -3.59
CA PHE A 275 74.91 13.60 -3.11
C PHE A 275 75.42 14.47 -4.27
N SER A 276 75.27 15.78 -4.13
CA SER A 276 75.85 16.88 -4.92
C SER A 276 75.24 17.16 -6.30
N MET A 277 74.50 18.27 -6.37
CA MET A 277 74.76 19.26 -7.41
C MET A 277 74.55 20.65 -6.81
N GLU A 278 75.66 21.35 -6.63
CA GLU A 278 75.72 22.78 -6.40
C GLU A 278 74.95 23.53 -7.49
N THR A 279 74.24 24.57 -7.11
CA THR A 279 74.04 25.71 -8.01
C THR A 279 74.05 26.97 -7.17
N SER A 280 75.18 27.65 -7.27
CA SER A 280 75.43 29.02 -6.89
C SER A 280 74.58 29.98 -7.74
N ASN A 281 74.48 31.21 -7.22
CA ASN A 281 73.96 32.45 -7.81
C ASN A 281 72.52 32.81 -7.43
N HIS A 282 72.39 33.69 -6.43
CA HIS A 282 71.91 35.03 -6.72
C HIS A 282 72.53 36.06 -5.77
N SER A 283 73.12 37.06 -6.41
CA SER A 283 73.26 38.48 -6.00
C SER A 283 72.13 39.03 -5.16
#